data_AF-A0A840MYZ3-F1
#
_entry.id   AF-A0A840MYZ3-F1
#
_cell.length_a   1.000
_cell.length_b   1.000
_cell.length_c   1.000
_cell.angle_alpha   90.00
_cell.angle_beta   90.00
_cell.angle_gamma   90.00
#
_symmetry.space_group_name_H-M   'P 1'
#
loop_
_entity.id
_entity.type
_entity.pdbx_description
1 polymer ?
#
loop_
_entity_poly.entity_id
_entity_poly.type
_entity_poly.pdbx_seq_one_letter_code
_entity_poly.pdbx_strand_id
1 'polypeptide(L)'
;MLLTLLRTETRLKYEQTQTEFPVPKDRRRFISCAVNLAHSNSTDFGYRDWHDDDPMEVEMLFGDFVNALLASDLLRSIQLYVEQGSKQLLEEVGVLQPTSHALDEFAQVVANRGIWNGGLSGARTWNELQQRLQARVREYRSFLHRRTRAIPTNILETKTSIGEPVGELADLLREQHVLAPETNVFVDIDQYEELGNIRTGPRVSRPVDYRSVINRAIARRDPRVSYRIGSRRHSWRSHNRIFGSEGRLEEERDYKFVDLDILLKRGENRKTYIFPAFADDVFQRRMKVSGIASDGETIEVERIYGKSETPDQKGKLYNKSVERSYPSDWRESTKKRLATLAANHPLSARLGEAWIRQKGDRDDLEVRDSNLPWEKQFYWRKERIDLALLQLASANQQRPIYSGAEEIFDLSNGNILVFISINQHIWDQYLRFAANRSDVDHGIPKIGRDLQSVGIFKASEHWYMKIAEETGKSAERLRFISEVARVLRERVMSDRKMTYPGASGFSLKESELDAFPKVRAFLEELSDYSNLIMLPHTTKDKDRAFRFKWYFSPILCPYLRLPYKRIKEPYYATIKELAFWLESAGVSSVFSQPNKPTQQSLL
;
A
#
# COMPACT_ATOMS: atom_id res chain seq x y z
N MET A 1 -4.31 -6.61 -7.70
CA MET A 1 -5.49 -5.91 -8.30
C MET A 1 -5.18 -5.28 -9.67
N LEU A 2 -4.10 -4.51 -9.86
CA LEU A 2 -3.76 -3.99 -11.21
C LEU A 2 -3.36 -5.09 -12.21
N LEU A 3 -2.61 -6.10 -11.75
CA LEU A 3 -2.25 -7.25 -12.59
C LEU A 3 -3.47 -8.03 -13.10
N THR A 4 -4.63 -7.89 -12.46
CA THR A 4 -5.88 -8.51 -12.93
C THR A 4 -6.30 -7.98 -14.31
N LEU A 5 -5.93 -6.74 -14.67
CA LEU A 5 -6.18 -6.19 -16.00
C LEU A 5 -5.42 -6.94 -17.10
N LEU A 6 -4.30 -7.59 -16.76
CA LEU A 6 -3.52 -8.34 -17.72
C LEU A 6 -4.13 -9.72 -18.00
N ARG A 7 -5.04 -10.21 -17.15
CA ARG A 7 -5.65 -11.54 -17.29
C ARG A 7 -6.58 -11.62 -18.50
N THR A 8 -6.49 -12.74 -19.19
CA THR A 8 -7.32 -13.09 -20.36
C THR A 8 -8.82 -12.96 -20.08
N GLU A 9 -9.30 -13.47 -18.96
CA GLU A 9 -10.72 -13.43 -18.60
C GLU A 9 -11.22 -11.99 -18.41
N THR A 10 -10.37 -11.11 -17.90
CA THR A 10 -10.70 -9.70 -17.76
C THR A 10 -10.86 -9.09 -19.15
N ARG A 11 -9.92 -9.32 -20.08
CA ARG A 11 -10.00 -8.82 -21.45
C ARG A 11 -11.27 -9.30 -22.16
N LEU A 12 -11.57 -10.60 -22.05
CA LEU A 12 -12.80 -11.21 -22.59
C LEU A 12 -14.05 -10.60 -21.98
N LYS A 13 -14.05 -10.32 -20.67
CA LYS A 13 -15.22 -9.70 -20.03
C LYS A 13 -15.50 -8.29 -20.53
N TYR A 14 -14.46 -7.49 -20.79
CA TYR A 14 -14.61 -6.17 -21.41
C TYR A 14 -15.23 -6.28 -22.82
N GLU A 15 -14.80 -7.26 -23.62
CA GLU A 15 -15.40 -7.52 -24.93
C GLU A 15 -16.88 -7.94 -24.81
N GLN A 16 -17.19 -8.92 -23.96
CA GLN A 16 -18.56 -9.42 -23.74
C GLN A 16 -19.52 -8.32 -23.27
N THR A 17 -19.02 -7.37 -22.49
CA THR A 17 -19.80 -6.23 -21.98
C THR A 17 -19.75 -5.01 -22.90
N GLN A 18 -19.09 -5.12 -24.06
CA GLN A 18 -18.89 -4.03 -25.03
C GLN A 18 -18.34 -2.75 -24.37
N THR A 19 -17.57 -2.90 -23.30
CA THR A 19 -16.99 -1.79 -22.55
C THR A 19 -15.56 -1.57 -23.03
N GLU A 20 -15.16 -0.32 -23.19
CA GLU A 20 -13.80 0.00 -23.63
C GLU A 20 -12.77 -0.48 -22.60
N PHE A 21 -11.79 -1.23 -23.10
CA PHE A 21 -10.71 -1.76 -22.26
C PHE A 21 -9.76 -0.62 -21.85
N PRO A 22 -9.43 -0.44 -20.56
CA PRO A 22 -8.74 0.75 -20.08
C PRO A 22 -7.27 0.87 -20.50
N VAL A 23 -6.69 -0.17 -21.12
CA VAL A 23 -5.32 -0.11 -21.66
C VAL A 23 -5.34 0.61 -23.02
N PRO A 24 -4.42 1.54 -23.32
CA PRO A 24 -4.32 2.18 -24.63
C PRO A 24 -4.21 1.17 -25.79
N LYS A 25 -4.87 1.43 -26.92
CA LYS A 25 -4.97 0.49 -28.05
C LYS A 25 -3.61 0.00 -28.58
N ASP A 26 -2.63 0.90 -28.64
CA ASP A 26 -1.24 0.63 -29.04
C ASP A 26 -0.49 -0.32 -28.08
N ARG A 27 -1.06 -0.59 -26.90
CA ARG A 27 -0.47 -1.45 -25.86
C ARG A 27 -1.34 -2.68 -25.53
N ARG A 28 -2.35 -2.99 -26.33
CA ARG A 28 -3.27 -4.13 -26.12
C ARG A 28 -2.78 -5.45 -26.70
N ARG A 29 -1.72 -5.42 -27.51
CA ARG A 29 -1.14 -6.61 -28.13
C ARG A 29 -0.27 -7.40 -27.15
N PHE A 30 -0.94 -8.11 -26.26
CA PHE A 30 -0.32 -9.01 -25.31
C PHE A 30 -1.27 -10.14 -24.91
N ILE A 31 -0.67 -11.22 -24.43
CA ILE A 31 -1.33 -12.26 -23.63
C ILE A 31 -0.62 -12.37 -22.29
N SER A 32 -1.25 -13.04 -21.31
CA SER A 32 -0.63 -13.28 -20.02
C SER A 32 -0.86 -14.71 -19.52
N CYS A 33 0.05 -15.14 -18.67
CA CYS A 33 -0.16 -16.22 -17.71
C CYS A 33 0.09 -15.68 -16.30
N ALA A 34 -0.70 -16.13 -15.34
CA ALA A 34 -0.66 -15.61 -13.99
C ALA A 34 -0.59 -16.72 -12.92
N VAL A 35 0.15 -16.44 -11.86
CA VAL A 35 0.12 -17.21 -10.61
C VAL A 35 -0.10 -16.27 -9.44
N ASN A 36 -1.02 -16.61 -8.56
CA ASN A 36 -1.17 -15.97 -7.26
C ASN A 36 -0.63 -16.94 -6.20
N LEU A 37 0.47 -16.57 -5.57
CA LEU A 37 1.24 -17.47 -4.70
C LEU A 37 0.50 -17.84 -3.41
N ALA A 38 -0.42 -16.98 -2.94
CA ALA A 38 -1.27 -17.27 -1.79
C ALA A 38 -2.35 -18.34 -2.11
N HIS A 39 -2.85 -18.37 -3.35
CA HIS A 39 -3.95 -19.24 -3.76
C HIS A 39 -3.50 -20.46 -4.59
N SER A 40 -2.23 -20.53 -4.98
CA SER A 40 -1.69 -21.61 -5.80
C SER A 40 -1.28 -22.87 -5.02
N ASN A 41 -1.32 -22.82 -3.68
CA ASN A 41 -0.67 -23.77 -2.76
C ASN A 41 0.87 -23.65 -2.71
N SER A 42 1.43 -22.53 -3.19
CA SER A 42 2.89 -22.31 -3.11
C SER A 42 3.40 -22.24 -1.66
N THR A 43 2.58 -21.74 -0.72
CA THR A 43 2.91 -21.71 0.71
C THR A 43 3.01 -23.10 1.34
N ASP A 44 2.40 -24.12 0.72
CA ASP A 44 2.32 -25.47 1.29
C ASP A 44 3.66 -26.21 1.26
N PHE A 45 4.64 -25.68 0.50
CA PHE A 45 6.04 -26.09 0.59
C PHE A 45 6.59 -25.96 2.02
N GLY A 46 6.06 -25.04 2.83
CA GLY A 46 6.45 -24.90 4.24
C GLY A 46 5.87 -25.96 5.19
N TYR A 47 4.86 -26.72 4.76
CA TYR A 47 4.24 -27.78 5.58
C TYR A 47 4.95 -29.13 5.44
N ARG A 48 5.94 -29.21 4.54
CA ARG A 48 6.74 -30.42 4.31
C ARG A 48 8.04 -30.39 5.10
N ASP A 49 8.37 -31.55 5.65
CA ASP A 49 9.61 -31.79 6.38
C ASP A 49 10.68 -32.20 5.37
N TRP A 50 11.44 -31.23 4.88
CA TRP A 50 12.55 -31.39 3.93
C TRP A 50 13.86 -31.78 4.64
N HIS A 51 13.79 -32.52 5.74
CA HIS A 51 14.93 -32.69 6.66
C HIS A 51 16.16 -33.36 6.04
N ASP A 52 15.95 -34.22 5.05
CA ASP A 52 17.02 -34.96 4.37
C ASP A 52 17.34 -34.37 2.97
N ASP A 53 16.60 -33.35 2.55
CA ASP A 53 16.71 -32.77 1.20
C ASP A 53 17.65 -31.56 1.20
N ASP A 54 18.48 -31.44 0.16
CA ASP A 54 19.27 -30.24 -0.10
C ASP A 54 18.31 -29.04 -0.32
N PRO A 55 18.45 -27.92 0.42
CA PRO A 55 17.66 -26.72 0.18
C PRO A 55 17.63 -26.27 -1.28
N MET A 56 18.72 -26.49 -2.03
CA MET A 56 18.76 -26.19 -3.46
C MET A 56 17.82 -27.08 -4.29
N GLU A 57 17.69 -28.35 -3.92
CA GLU A 57 16.76 -29.27 -4.58
C GLU A 57 15.32 -28.84 -4.33
N VAL A 58 14.99 -28.42 -3.09
CA VAL A 58 13.66 -27.88 -2.75
C VAL A 58 13.37 -26.59 -3.52
N GLU A 59 14.35 -25.69 -3.65
CA GLU A 59 14.26 -24.47 -4.47
C GLU A 59 13.99 -24.80 -5.94
N MET A 60 14.62 -25.85 -6.49
CA MET A 60 14.39 -26.31 -7.86
C MET A 60 12.99 -26.91 -8.05
N LEU A 61 12.53 -27.75 -7.11
CA LEU A 61 11.19 -28.33 -7.15
C LEU A 61 10.10 -27.25 -7.07
N PHE A 62 10.32 -26.23 -6.24
CA PHE A 62 9.46 -25.07 -6.18
C PHE A 62 9.42 -24.31 -7.52
N GLY A 63 10.59 -24.06 -8.12
CA GLY A 63 10.68 -23.41 -9.42
C GLY A 63 9.94 -24.17 -10.52
N ASP A 64 10.08 -25.49 -10.54
CA ASP A 64 9.39 -26.37 -11.47
C ASP A 64 7.87 -26.41 -11.27
N PHE A 65 7.40 -26.41 -10.02
CA PHE A 65 5.98 -26.28 -9.68
C PHE A 65 5.39 -24.97 -10.21
N VAL A 66 6.09 -23.84 -10.00
CA VAL A 66 5.66 -22.53 -10.51
C VAL A 66 5.66 -22.50 -12.03
N ASN A 67 6.67 -23.07 -12.69
CA ASN A 67 6.70 -23.21 -14.14
C ASN A 67 5.47 -23.97 -14.64
N ALA A 68 5.12 -25.11 -14.01
CA ALA A 68 3.99 -25.92 -14.45
C ALA A 68 2.65 -25.17 -14.32
N LEU A 69 2.48 -24.37 -13.26
CA LEU A 69 1.32 -23.48 -13.09
C LEU A 69 1.24 -22.43 -14.20
N LEU A 70 2.34 -21.71 -14.45
CA LEU A 70 2.40 -20.64 -15.45
C LEU A 70 2.21 -21.18 -16.87
N ALA A 71 2.88 -22.28 -17.23
CA ALA A 71 2.74 -22.93 -18.52
C ALA A 71 1.29 -23.42 -18.74
N SER A 72 0.69 -24.06 -17.72
CA SER A 72 -0.71 -24.49 -17.81
C SER A 72 -1.65 -23.31 -18.01
N ASP A 73 -1.40 -22.17 -17.34
CA ASP A 73 -2.23 -20.98 -17.47
C ASP A 73 -2.04 -20.28 -18.82
N LEU A 74 -0.81 -20.26 -19.36
CA LEU A 74 -0.52 -19.73 -20.69
C LEU A 74 -1.30 -20.46 -21.79
N LEU A 75 -1.27 -21.80 -21.77
CA LEU A 75 -2.06 -22.60 -22.71
C LEU A 75 -3.56 -22.35 -22.52
N ARG A 76 -4.03 -22.31 -21.27
CA ARG A 76 -5.43 -21.99 -20.97
C ARG A 76 -5.84 -20.61 -21.52
N SER A 77 -4.99 -19.60 -21.40
CA SER A 77 -5.22 -18.26 -21.95
C SER A 77 -5.41 -18.29 -23.47
N ILE A 78 -4.55 -19.01 -24.20
CA ILE A 78 -4.70 -19.19 -25.65
C ILE A 78 -6.04 -19.84 -25.98
N GLN A 79 -6.37 -20.94 -25.30
CA GLN A 79 -7.62 -21.66 -25.52
C GLN A 79 -8.84 -20.77 -25.28
N LEU A 80 -8.86 -20.00 -24.19
CA LEU A 80 -9.96 -19.08 -23.89
C LEU A 80 -10.15 -18.02 -24.96
N TYR A 81 -9.06 -17.44 -25.46
CA TYR A 81 -9.14 -16.49 -26.57
C TYR A 81 -9.70 -17.13 -27.83
N VAL A 82 -9.22 -18.32 -28.21
CA VAL A 82 -9.68 -19.04 -29.41
C VAL A 82 -11.16 -19.43 -29.31
N GLU A 83 -11.61 -19.87 -28.14
CA GLU A 83 -12.99 -20.34 -27.92
C GLU A 83 -14.00 -19.21 -27.75
N GLN A 84 -13.60 -18.09 -27.12
CA GLN A 84 -14.54 -17.05 -26.67
C GLN A 84 -14.30 -15.67 -27.28
N GLY A 85 -13.11 -15.40 -27.82
CA GLY A 85 -12.75 -14.10 -28.38
C GLY A 85 -13.29 -13.89 -29.79
N SER A 86 -13.72 -12.68 -30.10
CA SER A 86 -14.05 -12.34 -31.49
C SER A 86 -12.80 -12.27 -32.36
N LYS A 87 -12.97 -12.32 -33.70
CA LYS A 87 -11.88 -12.09 -34.65
C LYS A 87 -11.15 -10.76 -34.40
N GLN A 88 -11.89 -9.71 -34.06
CA GLN A 88 -11.30 -8.39 -33.79
C GLN A 88 -10.44 -8.43 -32.52
N LEU A 89 -10.92 -9.09 -31.45
CA LEU A 89 -10.12 -9.20 -30.24
C LEU A 89 -8.85 -10.02 -30.48
N LEU A 90 -8.96 -11.12 -31.21
CA LEU A 90 -7.82 -11.99 -31.54
C LEU A 90 -6.72 -11.24 -32.31
N GLU A 91 -7.09 -10.42 -33.31
CA GLU A 91 -6.14 -9.53 -34.00
C GLU A 91 -5.52 -8.48 -33.07
N GLU A 92 -6.31 -7.92 -32.15
CA GLU A 92 -5.86 -6.90 -31.21
C GLU A 92 -4.84 -7.46 -30.20
N VAL A 93 -5.12 -8.63 -29.60
CA VAL A 93 -4.21 -9.28 -28.65
C VAL A 93 -3.06 -10.01 -29.35
N GLY A 94 -3.19 -10.26 -30.66
CA GLY A 94 -2.19 -10.89 -31.51
C GLY A 94 -2.16 -12.42 -31.40
N VAL A 95 -3.33 -13.05 -31.29
CA VAL A 95 -3.56 -14.50 -31.39
C VAL A 95 -4.07 -14.84 -32.80
N LEU A 96 -3.37 -15.70 -33.54
CA LEU A 96 -3.55 -15.91 -34.98
C LEU A 96 -4.58 -17.00 -35.33
N GLN A 97 -5.78 -16.96 -34.73
CA GLN A 97 -6.91 -17.90 -35.00
C GLN A 97 -6.47 -19.34 -35.39
N PRO A 98 -5.65 -20.01 -34.55
CA PRO A 98 -5.12 -21.32 -34.90
C PRO A 98 -6.26 -22.34 -35.04
N THR A 99 -6.13 -23.24 -36.02
CA THR A 99 -7.04 -24.41 -36.12
C THR A 99 -6.72 -25.40 -35.01
N SER A 100 -7.66 -26.30 -34.69
CA SER A 100 -7.39 -27.39 -33.73
C SER A 100 -6.19 -28.24 -34.14
N HIS A 101 -6.00 -28.46 -35.45
CA HIS A 101 -4.83 -29.15 -35.98
C HIS A 101 -3.52 -28.41 -35.67
N ALA A 102 -3.48 -27.09 -35.88
CA ALA A 102 -2.29 -26.29 -35.56
C ALA A 102 -1.95 -26.32 -34.06
N LEU A 103 -2.96 -26.37 -33.18
CA LEU A 103 -2.76 -26.52 -31.74
C LEU A 103 -2.23 -27.92 -31.36
N ASP A 104 -2.69 -28.97 -32.06
CA ASP A 104 -2.19 -30.33 -31.87
C ASP A 104 -0.75 -30.49 -32.40
N GLU A 105 -0.42 -29.87 -33.54
CA GLU A 105 0.95 -29.79 -34.06
C GLU A 105 1.86 -29.06 -33.06
N PHE A 106 1.43 -27.91 -32.53
CA PHE A 106 2.14 -27.22 -31.46
C PHE A 106 2.41 -28.14 -30.26
N ALA A 107 1.41 -28.92 -29.83
CA ALA A 107 1.56 -29.84 -28.71
C ALA A 107 2.62 -30.93 -28.97
N GLN A 108 2.66 -31.47 -30.19
CA GLN A 108 3.69 -32.44 -30.61
C GLN A 108 5.08 -31.81 -30.64
N VAL A 109 5.20 -30.58 -31.15
CA VAL A 109 6.49 -29.84 -31.16
C VAL A 109 6.98 -29.62 -29.73
N VAL A 110 6.10 -29.18 -28.82
CA VAL A 110 6.44 -29.00 -27.39
C VAL A 110 6.90 -30.31 -26.75
N ALA A 111 6.20 -31.42 -27.01
CA ALA A 111 6.55 -32.73 -26.48
C ALA A 111 7.92 -33.23 -26.97
N ASN A 112 8.27 -32.92 -28.23
CA ASN A 112 9.51 -33.36 -28.87
C ASN A 112 10.72 -32.46 -28.56
N ARG A 113 10.51 -31.16 -28.30
CA ARG A 113 11.59 -30.19 -28.03
C ARG A 113 12.28 -30.42 -26.68
N GLY A 114 11.70 -31.24 -25.81
CA GLY A 114 12.32 -31.58 -24.53
C GLY A 114 12.36 -30.43 -23.52
N ILE A 115 11.44 -29.46 -23.61
CA ILE A 115 11.35 -28.29 -22.71
C ILE A 115 11.35 -28.69 -21.23
N TRP A 116 10.74 -29.85 -20.95
CA TRP A 116 10.65 -30.44 -19.61
C TRP A 116 11.53 -31.68 -19.47
N ASN A 117 12.65 -31.78 -20.18
CA ASN A 117 13.56 -32.95 -20.14
C ASN A 117 12.84 -34.29 -20.36
N GLY A 118 11.83 -34.32 -21.23
CA GLY A 118 10.99 -35.50 -21.50
C GLY A 118 9.76 -35.68 -20.60
N GLY A 119 9.55 -34.82 -19.60
CA GLY A 119 8.39 -34.88 -18.70
C GLY A 119 7.03 -34.64 -19.38
N LEU A 120 7.04 -34.06 -20.58
CA LEU A 120 5.86 -33.85 -21.43
C LEU A 120 5.82 -34.79 -22.65
N SER A 121 6.72 -35.77 -22.72
CA SER A 121 6.84 -36.67 -23.87
C SER A 121 5.53 -37.42 -24.15
N GLY A 122 5.19 -37.55 -25.43
CA GLY A 122 4.01 -38.27 -25.88
C GLY A 122 2.69 -37.52 -25.72
N ALA A 123 2.70 -36.20 -25.52
CA ALA A 123 1.52 -35.37 -25.81
C ALA A 123 1.38 -35.22 -27.33
N ARG A 124 0.23 -35.64 -27.87
CA ARG A 124 -0.07 -35.56 -29.31
C ARG A 124 -1.11 -34.50 -29.64
N THR A 125 -1.89 -34.10 -28.65
CA THR A 125 -2.96 -33.11 -28.78
C THR A 125 -2.78 -31.98 -27.78
N TRP A 126 -3.37 -30.84 -28.07
CA TRP A 126 -3.42 -29.68 -27.19
C TRP A 126 -3.95 -30.04 -25.79
N ASN A 127 -5.05 -30.80 -25.77
CA ASN A 127 -5.66 -31.26 -24.53
C ASN A 127 -4.75 -32.19 -23.73
N GLU A 128 -4.05 -33.12 -24.39
CA GLU A 128 -3.09 -34.00 -23.71
C GLU A 128 -1.92 -33.21 -23.10
N LEU A 129 -1.41 -32.18 -23.80
CA LEU A 129 -0.35 -31.32 -23.28
C LEU A 129 -0.81 -30.60 -22.00
N GLN A 130 -2.00 -29.98 -22.03
CA GLN A 130 -2.58 -29.33 -20.85
C GLN A 130 -2.81 -30.33 -19.71
N GLN A 131 -3.36 -31.51 -20.00
CA GLN A 131 -3.62 -32.55 -19.01
C GLN A 131 -2.33 -33.04 -18.33
N ARG A 132 -1.22 -33.16 -19.06
CA ARG A 132 0.08 -33.55 -18.49
C ARG A 132 0.65 -32.48 -17.56
N LEU A 133 0.58 -31.20 -17.95
CA LEU A 133 0.97 -30.09 -17.06
C LEU A 133 0.12 -30.06 -15.79
N GLN A 134 -1.20 -30.19 -15.93
CA GLN A 134 -2.11 -30.27 -14.79
C GLN A 134 -1.85 -31.51 -13.91
N ALA A 135 -1.52 -32.66 -14.51
CA ALA A 135 -1.14 -33.86 -13.77
C ALA A 135 0.11 -33.60 -12.93
N ARG A 136 1.13 -32.95 -13.51
CA ARG A 136 2.34 -32.54 -12.77
C ARG A 136 2.02 -31.64 -11.58
N VAL A 137 1.16 -30.63 -11.75
CA VAL A 137 0.68 -29.77 -10.66
C VAL A 137 -0.07 -30.56 -9.59
N ARG A 138 -0.93 -31.52 -10.00
CA ARG A 138 -1.65 -32.40 -9.07
C ARG A 138 -0.71 -33.29 -8.27
N GLU A 139 0.34 -33.82 -8.87
CA GLU A 139 1.35 -34.63 -8.18
C GLU A 139 2.11 -33.80 -7.14
N TYR A 140 2.52 -32.57 -7.49
CA TYR A 140 3.07 -31.65 -6.50
C TYR A 140 2.10 -31.39 -5.35
N ARG A 141 0.83 -31.08 -5.63
CA ARG A 141 -0.17 -30.84 -4.56
C ARG A 141 -0.43 -32.08 -3.71
N SER A 142 -0.53 -33.25 -4.34
CA SER A 142 -0.68 -34.54 -3.69
C SER A 142 0.48 -34.79 -2.72
N PHE A 143 1.69 -34.49 -3.17
CA PHE A 143 2.86 -34.46 -2.32
C PHE A 143 2.70 -33.38 -1.23
N LEU A 144 2.61 -32.09 -1.51
CA LEU A 144 2.54 -31.04 -0.48
C LEU A 144 1.46 -31.30 0.61
N HIS A 145 0.32 -31.88 0.24
CA HIS A 145 -0.79 -32.26 1.17
C HIS A 145 -0.64 -33.63 1.85
N ARG A 146 0.54 -34.24 1.80
CA ARG A 146 0.84 -35.53 2.46
C ARG A 146 -0.04 -36.71 2.00
N ARG A 147 -0.60 -36.64 0.78
CA ARG A 147 -1.33 -37.76 0.16
C ARG A 147 -0.36 -38.81 -0.40
N THR A 148 0.76 -38.37 -0.96
CA THR A 148 1.88 -39.24 -1.37
C THR A 148 3.09 -39.03 -0.45
N ARG A 149 3.89 -40.08 -0.24
CA ARG A 149 5.07 -39.99 0.65
C ARG A 149 6.25 -39.27 -0.01
N ALA A 150 6.47 -39.52 -1.29
CA ALA A 150 7.57 -38.98 -2.08
C ALA A 150 7.06 -38.32 -3.36
N ILE A 151 7.85 -37.41 -3.90
CA ILE A 151 7.62 -36.85 -5.25
C ILE A 151 7.90 -37.96 -6.26
N PRO A 152 7.03 -38.16 -7.27
CA PRO A 152 7.26 -39.13 -8.34
C PRO A 152 8.63 -38.97 -9.02
N THR A 153 9.33 -40.09 -9.27
CA THR A 153 10.67 -40.09 -9.88
C THR A 153 10.71 -39.36 -11.22
N ASN A 154 9.66 -39.52 -12.03
CA ASN A 154 9.56 -38.80 -13.29
C ASN A 154 9.63 -37.28 -13.09
N ILE A 155 9.05 -36.72 -12.03
CA ILE A 155 9.14 -35.28 -11.74
C ILE A 155 10.55 -34.89 -11.35
N LEU A 156 11.21 -35.68 -10.49
CA LEU A 156 12.57 -35.43 -10.03
C LEU A 156 13.59 -35.41 -11.17
N GLU A 157 13.46 -36.32 -12.13
CA GLU A 157 14.34 -36.43 -13.29
C GLU A 157 14.07 -35.38 -14.36
N THR A 158 12.82 -34.88 -14.42
CA THR A 158 12.38 -33.98 -15.48
C THR A 158 12.19 -32.53 -15.04
N LYS A 159 12.47 -32.20 -13.77
CA LYS A 159 12.30 -30.85 -13.23
C LYS A 159 13.11 -29.81 -14.00
N THR A 160 12.57 -28.61 -14.08
CA THR A 160 13.11 -27.51 -14.87
C THR A 160 13.52 -26.34 -14.00
N SER A 161 14.45 -25.52 -14.49
CA SER A 161 14.75 -24.24 -13.84
C SER A 161 13.59 -23.26 -14.08
N ILE A 162 13.26 -22.47 -13.06
CA ILE A 162 12.28 -21.38 -13.14
C ILE A 162 12.51 -20.48 -14.36
N GLY A 163 11.41 -20.14 -15.05
CA GLY A 163 11.34 -19.21 -16.18
C GLY A 163 11.58 -19.85 -17.55
N GLU A 164 12.47 -20.84 -17.65
CA GLU A 164 12.84 -21.45 -18.94
C GLU A 164 11.64 -21.97 -19.73
N PRO A 165 10.75 -22.81 -19.15
CA PRO A 165 9.69 -23.43 -19.94
C PRO A 165 8.68 -22.43 -20.49
N VAL A 166 8.40 -21.36 -19.75
CA VAL A 166 7.44 -20.34 -20.19
C VAL A 166 8.03 -19.51 -21.34
N GLY A 167 9.34 -19.21 -21.29
CA GLY A 167 10.06 -18.56 -22.38
C GLY A 167 10.06 -19.40 -23.66
N GLU A 168 10.42 -20.68 -23.56
CA GLU A 168 10.40 -21.63 -24.69
C GLU A 168 9.00 -21.79 -25.29
N LEU A 169 7.96 -21.89 -24.44
CA LEU A 169 6.58 -21.95 -24.92
C LEU A 169 6.17 -20.67 -25.65
N ALA A 170 6.56 -19.49 -25.16
CA ALA A 170 6.27 -18.22 -25.81
C ALA A 170 6.89 -18.14 -27.21
N ASP A 171 8.13 -18.59 -27.38
CA ASP A 171 8.77 -18.64 -28.70
C ASP A 171 8.13 -19.67 -29.61
N LEU A 172 7.86 -20.87 -29.12
CA LEU A 172 7.16 -21.89 -29.91
C LEU A 172 5.78 -21.44 -30.37
N LEU A 173 5.05 -20.68 -29.54
CA LEU A 173 3.77 -20.12 -29.93
C LEU A 173 3.91 -19.13 -31.10
N ARG A 174 5.02 -18.38 -31.17
CA ARG A 174 5.32 -17.50 -32.31
C ARG A 174 5.80 -18.29 -33.53
N GLU A 175 6.71 -19.25 -33.34
CA GLU A 175 7.25 -20.12 -34.40
C GLU A 175 6.15 -20.93 -35.10
N GLN A 176 5.17 -21.44 -34.34
CA GLN A 176 4.04 -22.21 -34.86
C GLN A 176 2.85 -21.34 -35.30
N HIS A 177 3.05 -20.02 -35.41
CA HIS A 177 2.01 -19.07 -35.83
C HIS A 177 0.72 -19.16 -35.01
N VAL A 178 0.81 -19.50 -33.73
CA VAL A 178 -0.31 -19.37 -32.78
C VAL A 178 -0.40 -17.93 -32.29
N LEU A 179 0.75 -17.27 -32.13
CA LEU A 179 0.88 -15.86 -31.81
C LEU A 179 1.56 -15.08 -32.93
N ALA A 180 1.18 -13.81 -33.08
CA ALA A 180 1.90 -12.89 -33.93
C ALA A 180 3.31 -12.63 -33.37
N PRO A 181 4.33 -12.39 -34.23
CA PRO A 181 5.72 -12.19 -33.79
C PRO A 181 5.89 -11.09 -32.74
N GLU A 182 5.12 -10.02 -32.86
CA GLU A 182 5.15 -8.83 -32.01
C GLU A 182 4.25 -8.92 -30.76
N THR A 183 3.60 -10.07 -30.53
CA THR A 183 2.77 -10.28 -29.35
C THR A 183 3.62 -10.45 -28.09
N ASN A 184 3.38 -9.58 -27.11
CA ASN A 184 4.02 -9.66 -25.80
C ASN A 184 3.40 -10.79 -24.96
N VAL A 185 4.23 -11.52 -24.25
CA VAL A 185 3.78 -12.53 -23.27
C VAL A 185 4.16 -12.04 -21.87
N PHE A 186 3.15 -11.73 -21.05
CA PHE A 186 3.36 -11.30 -19.67
C PHE A 186 3.27 -12.47 -18.69
N VAL A 187 4.20 -12.50 -17.74
CA VAL A 187 4.23 -13.49 -16.66
C VAL A 187 3.93 -12.77 -15.36
N ASP A 188 2.71 -12.91 -14.89
CA ASP A 188 2.22 -12.22 -13.70
C ASP A 188 2.39 -13.10 -12.46
N ILE A 189 3.15 -12.62 -11.48
CA ILE A 189 3.34 -13.30 -10.19
C ILE A 189 2.84 -12.35 -9.10
N ASP A 190 1.70 -12.67 -8.51
CA ASP A 190 1.08 -11.86 -7.45
C ASP A 190 1.30 -12.49 -6.07
N GLN A 191 1.24 -11.66 -5.03
CA GLN A 191 1.46 -12.04 -3.63
C GLN A 191 2.86 -12.59 -3.35
N TYR A 192 3.90 -11.99 -3.96
CA TYR A 192 5.30 -12.38 -3.75
C TYR A 192 5.72 -12.39 -2.28
N GLU A 193 5.14 -11.52 -1.45
CA GLU A 193 5.38 -11.44 -0.01
C GLU A 193 5.14 -12.77 0.72
N GLU A 194 4.21 -13.60 0.26
CA GLU A 194 3.86 -14.84 0.95
C GLU A 194 4.99 -15.86 0.94
N LEU A 195 5.91 -15.77 -0.03
CA LEU A 195 7.10 -16.63 -0.06
C LEU A 195 8.04 -16.36 1.11
N GLY A 196 8.04 -15.14 1.67
CA GLY A 196 8.81 -14.80 2.86
C GLY A 196 8.23 -15.38 4.15
N ASN A 197 6.95 -15.77 4.14
CA ASN A 197 6.25 -16.34 5.30
C ASN A 197 6.42 -17.87 5.40
N ILE A 198 6.97 -18.51 4.36
CA ILE A 198 7.17 -19.97 4.33
C ILE A 198 8.29 -20.33 5.31
N ARG A 199 7.93 -20.89 6.46
CA ARG A 199 8.89 -21.35 7.46
C ARG A 199 9.48 -22.69 7.06
N THR A 200 10.80 -22.77 6.97
CA THR A 200 11.50 -24.06 6.96
C THR A 200 11.71 -24.53 8.39
N GLY A 201 11.53 -25.83 8.63
CA GLY A 201 11.64 -26.42 9.97
C GLY A 201 12.96 -26.08 10.67
N PRO A 202 12.99 -26.03 12.02
CA PRO A 202 14.12 -25.53 12.83
C PRO A 202 15.41 -26.36 12.73
N ARG A 203 15.41 -27.47 11.98
CA ARG A 203 16.52 -28.43 11.88
C ARG A 203 17.31 -28.32 10.58
N VAL A 204 16.93 -27.44 9.64
CA VAL A 204 17.69 -27.25 8.39
C VAL A 204 18.81 -26.24 8.64
N SER A 205 20.06 -26.60 8.32
CA SER A 205 21.25 -25.75 8.52
C SER A 205 21.20 -24.46 7.72
N ARG A 206 20.51 -24.48 6.56
CA ARG A 206 20.22 -23.32 5.71
C ARG A 206 18.72 -23.29 5.37
N PRO A 207 18.00 -22.19 5.66
CA PRO A 207 16.61 -22.07 5.24
C PRO A 207 16.51 -22.00 3.71
N VAL A 208 15.43 -22.56 3.18
CA VAL A 208 15.04 -22.51 1.77
C VAL A 208 14.55 -21.10 1.45
N ASP A 209 15.10 -20.46 0.43
CA ASP A 209 14.74 -19.11 -0.01
C ASP A 209 13.94 -19.16 -1.31
N TYR A 210 12.65 -19.42 -1.19
CA TYR A 210 11.72 -19.50 -2.32
C TYR A 210 11.64 -18.19 -3.13
N ARG A 211 11.92 -17.03 -2.51
CA ARG A 211 11.96 -15.74 -3.20
C ARG A 211 13.13 -15.65 -4.17
N SER A 212 14.28 -16.22 -3.77
CA SER A 212 15.46 -16.25 -4.63
C SER A 212 15.23 -17.00 -5.95
N VAL A 213 14.33 -17.98 -5.94
CA VAL A 213 13.92 -18.73 -7.15
C VAL A 213 13.21 -17.80 -8.13
N ILE A 214 12.20 -17.06 -7.69
CA ILE A 214 11.51 -16.07 -8.56
C ILE A 214 12.49 -15.00 -9.05
N ASN A 215 13.39 -14.54 -8.18
CA ASN A 215 14.40 -13.54 -8.54
C ASN A 215 15.34 -14.06 -9.65
N ARG A 216 15.63 -15.36 -9.70
CA ARG A 216 16.42 -15.96 -10.80
C ARG A 216 15.71 -15.83 -12.16
N ALA A 217 14.39 -15.95 -12.21
CA ALA A 217 13.65 -15.74 -13.46
C ALA A 217 13.78 -14.30 -13.97
N ILE A 218 13.74 -13.34 -13.05
CA ILE A 218 13.87 -11.90 -13.36
C ILE A 218 15.30 -11.58 -13.81
N ALA A 219 16.31 -12.06 -13.07
CA ALA A 219 17.73 -11.82 -13.35
C ALA A 219 18.18 -12.35 -14.72
N ARG A 220 17.51 -13.37 -15.26
CA ARG A 220 17.77 -13.89 -16.60
C ARG A 220 17.50 -12.87 -17.71
N ARG A 221 16.62 -11.89 -17.47
CA ARG A 221 16.25 -10.84 -18.45
C ARG A 221 15.86 -11.44 -19.80
N ASP A 222 15.09 -12.53 -19.74
CA ASP A 222 14.65 -13.28 -20.91
C ASP A 222 13.79 -12.38 -21.82
N PRO A 223 14.19 -12.12 -23.08
CA PRO A 223 13.46 -11.22 -23.97
C PRO A 223 12.14 -11.81 -24.48
N ARG A 224 11.92 -13.12 -24.32
CA ARG A 224 10.76 -13.85 -24.86
C ARG A 224 9.48 -13.54 -24.08
N VAL A 225 9.63 -13.18 -22.81
CA VAL A 225 8.56 -12.92 -21.85
C VAL A 225 8.87 -11.68 -21.03
N SER A 226 7.86 -11.10 -20.38
CA SER A 226 8.07 -9.97 -19.49
C SER A 226 7.34 -10.17 -18.17
N TYR A 227 8.10 -10.24 -17.09
CA TYR A 227 7.57 -10.47 -15.74
C TYR A 227 6.90 -9.22 -15.14
N ARG A 228 5.80 -9.45 -14.41
CA ARG A 228 5.10 -8.44 -13.61
C ARG A 228 4.88 -9.00 -12.21
N ILE A 229 5.55 -8.40 -11.23
CA ILE A 229 5.53 -8.91 -9.85
C ILE A 229 4.66 -8.00 -8.99
N GLY A 230 3.61 -8.58 -8.41
CA GLY A 230 2.80 -7.96 -7.37
C GLY A 230 3.40 -8.28 -6.01
N SER A 231 3.90 -7.26 -5.30
CA SER A 231 4.46 -7.43 -3.96
C SER A 231 4.15 -6.26 -3.03
N ARG A 232 4.13 -6.53 -1.72
CA ARG A 232 4.28 -5.50 -0.69
C ARG A 232 5.70 -4.92 -0.69
N ARG A 233 5.81 -3.63 -0.37
CA ARG A 233 7.08 -2.89 -0.35
C ARG A 233 8.16 -3.52 0.56
N HIS A 234 7.80 -3.99 1.77
CA HIS A 234 8.75 -4.66 2.68
C HIS A 234 9.38 -5.90 2.05
N SER A 235 8.56 -6.70 1.36
CA SER A 235 8.96 -8.02 0.89
C SER A 235 9.92 -7.96 -0.27
N TRP A 236 9.84 -6.91 -1.09
CA TRP A 236 10.76 -6.66 -2.19
C TRP A 236 12.10 -6.10 -1.68
N ARG A 237 12.08 -4.98 -0.95
CA ARG A 237 13.31 -4.25 -0.56
C ARG A 237 14.29 -5.07 0.27
N SER A 238 13.77 -5.96 1.10
CA SER A 238 14.59 -6.73 2.03
C SER A 238 15.25 -7.97 1.40
N HIS A 239 14.81 -8.42 0.22
CA HIS A 239 15.19 -9.73 -0.32
C HIS A 239 15.35 -9.76 -1.84
N ASN A 240 16.55 -9.40 -2.31
CA ASN A 240 16.89 -9.38 -3.73
C ASN A 240 17.86 -10.48 -4.14
N ARG A 241 18.14 -11.48 -3.28
CA ARG A 241 19.11 -12.54 -3.60
C ARG A 241 18.64 -13.36 -4.81
N ILE A 242 19.59 -13.79 -5.65
CA ILE A 242 19.34 -14.61 -6.84
C ILE A 242 19.67 -16.08 -6.53
N PHE A 243 18.75 -17.01 -6.83
CA PHE A 243 18.99 -18.44 -6.64
C PHE A 243 20.20 -18.93 -7.46
N GLY A 244 21.09 -19.69 -6.81
CA GLY A 244 22.33 -20.21 -7.42
C GLY A 244 23.45 -19.17 -7.57
N SER A 245 23.32 -17.98 -6.97
CA SER A 245 24.32 -16.91 -7.03
C SER A 245 24.45 -16.19 -5.67
N GLU A 246 25.58 -15.49 -5.49
CA GLU A 246 25.74 -14.49 -4.43
C GLU A 246 25.21 -13.11 -4.85
N GLY A 247 24.92 -12.94 -6.15
CA GLY A 247 24.38 -11.71 -6.71
C GLY A 247 22.98 -11.35 -6.19
N ARG A 248 22.62 -10.08 -6.38
CA ARG A 248 21.31 -9.53 -6.04
C ARG A 248 20.71 -8.83 -7.26
N LEU A 249 19.38 -8.78 -7.32
CA LEU A 249 18.67 -7.98 -8.33
C LEU A 249 19.01 -6.50 -8.17
N GLU A 250 19.30 -5.87 -9.31
CA GLU A 250 19.61 -4.44 -9.42
C GLU A 250 18.42 -3.69 -10.04
N GLU A 251 17.93 -2.66 -9.36
CA GLU A 251 16.88 -1.76 -9.90
C GLU A 251 17.41 -1.02 -11.15
N GLU A 252 16.53 -0.77 -12.12
CA GLU A 252 16.81 -0.25 -13.47
C GLU A 252 17.61 -1.18 -14.39
N ARG A 253 18.34 -2.16 -13.85
CA ARG A 253 19.04 -3.18 -14.66
C ARG A 253 18.20 -4.44 -14.87
N ASP A 254 17.66 -5.00 -13.79
CA ASP A 254 16.91 -6.26 -13.83
C ASP A 254 15.39 -6.03 -13.72
N TYR A 255 14.97 -4.94 -13.07
CA TYR A 255 13.57 -4.61 -12.88
C TYR A 255 13.34 -3.10 -12.75
N LYS A 256 12.08 -2.67 -12.96
CA LYS A 256 11.62 -1.30 -12.66
C LYS A 256 10.64 -1.33 -11.50
N PHE A 257 10.88 -0.51 -10.49
CA PHE A 257 10.01 -0.43 -9.33
C PHE A 257 8.89 0.61 -9.55
N VAL A 258 7.63 0.21 -9.33
CA VAL A 258 6.48 1.11 -9.40
C VAL A 258 5.77 1.09 -8.06
N ASP A 259 5.90 2.19 -7.31
CA ASP A 259 5.24 2.36 -6.02
C ASP A 259 3.85 2.98 -6.20
N LEU A 260 2.81 2.14 -6.13
CA LEU A 260 1.42 2.59 -6.26
C LEU A 260 1.00 3.55 -5.14
N ASP A 261 1.56 3.40 -3.94
CA ASP A 261 1.24 4.30 -2.84
C ASP A 261 1.78 5.69 -3.11
N ILE A 262 2.92 5.82 -3.78
CA ILE A 262 3.45 7.12 -4.22
C ILE A 262 2.59 7.70 -5.34
N LEU A 263 2.18 6.90 -6.32
CA LEU A 263 1.35 7.36 -7.44
C LEU A 263 -0.04 7.86 -7.00
N LEU A 264 -0.65 7.20 -6.03
CA LEU A 264 -1.97 7.58 -5.50
C LEU A 264 -1.89 8.67 -4.42
N LYS A 265 -0.70 8.96 -3.88
CA LYS A 265 -0.53 10.05 -2.91
C LYS A 265 -0.65 11.41 -3.60
N ARG A 266 -1.13 12.38 -2.82
CA ARG A 266 -1.18 13.78 -3.25
C ARG A 266 0.24 14.32 -3.42
N GLY A 267 0.65 14.53 -4.67
CA GLY A 267 1.87 15.25 -5.00
C GLY A 267 1.75 16.77 -4.79
N GLU A 268 2.84 17.51 -5.00
CA GLU A 268 2.81 18.99 -4.95
C GLU A 268 1.90 19.57 -6.06
N ASN A 269 1.94 18.96 -7.24
CA ASN A 269 1.05 19.32 -8.33
C ASN A 269 -0.33 18.68 -8.14
N ARG A 270 -1.33 19.51 -7.80
CA ARG A 270 -2.72 19.05 -7.66
C ARG A 270 -3.28 18.42 -8.95
N LYS A 271 -2.79 18.82 -10.13
CA LYS A 271 -3.29 18.30 -11.42
C LYS A 271 -2.95 16.83 -11.65
N THR A 272 -1.93 16.30 -10.96
CA THR A 272 -1.54 14.89 -11.06
C THR A 272 -2.17 14.03 -9.97
N TYR A 273 -3.05 14.59 -9.12
CA TYR A 273 -3.65 13.86 -8.02
C TYR A 273 -4.86 13.04 -8.49
N ILE A 274 -4.61 11.78 -8.85
CA ILE A 274 -5.61 10.87 -9.45
C ILE A 274 -6.52 10.16 -8.44
N PHE A 275 -6.15 10.15 -7.15
CA PHE A 275 -6.88 9.36 -6.14
C PHE A 275 -8.34 9.78 -5.94
N PRO A 276 -8.73 11.07 -5.92
CA PRO A 276 -10.14 11.44 -5.79
C PRO A 276 -11.00 10.83 -6.89
N ALA A 277 -10.56 10.91 -8.15
CA ALA A 277 -11.28 10.31 -9.27
C ALA A 277 -11.37 8.78 -9.16
N PHE A 278 -10.30 8.13 -8.72
CA PHE A 278 -10.32 6.68 -8.45
C PHE A 278 -11.28 6.32 -7.30
N ALA A 279 -11.28 7.10 -6.23
CA ALA A 279 -12.16 6.91 -5.09
C ALA A 279 -13.64 7.15 -5.46
N ASP A 280 -13.93 8.16 -6.26
CA ASP A 280 -15.28 8.42 -6.81
C ASP A 280 -15.75 7.26 -7.70
N ASP A 281 -14.91 6.70 -8.59
CA ASP A 281 -15.28 5.52 -9.41
C ASP A 281 -15.60 4.30 -8.52
N VAL A 282 -14.76 4.03 -7.52
CA VAL A 282 -14.99 2.92 -6.57
C VAL A 282 -16.27 3.15 -5.76
N PHE A 283 -16.50 4.38 -5.31
CA PHE A 283 -17.70 4.77 -4.57
C PHE A 283 -18.96 4.59 -5.43
N GLN A 284 -18.93 5.10 -6.66
CA GLN A 284 -20.01 4.98 -7.63
C GLN A 284 -20.40 3.53 -7.89
N ARG A 285 -19.41 2.67 -8.17
CA ARG A 285 -19.65 1.24 -8.41
C ARG A 285 -20.31 0.57 -7.21
N ARG A 286 -19.90 0.93 -5.99
CA ARG A 286 -20.52 0.41 -4.77
C ARG A 286 -21.96 0.90 -4.58
N MET A 287 -22.24 2.19 -4.85
CA MET A 287 -23.60 2.73 -4.78
C MET A 287 -24.54 2.07 -5.79
N LYS A 288 -24.06 1.74 -7.00
CA LYS A 288 -24.82 0.98 -8.00
C LYS A 288 -25.11 -0.44 -7.52
N VAL A 289 -24.09 -1.15 -7.03
CA VAL A 289 -24.24 -2.53 -6.52
C VAL A 289 -25.19 -2.60 -5.32
N SER A 290 -25.23 -1.55 -4.48
CA SER A 290 -26.16 -1.49 -3.35
C SER A 290 -27.57 -1.03 -3.74
N GLY A 291 -27.85 -0.76 -5.02
CA GLY A 291 -29.15 -0.26 -5.48
C GLY A 291 -29.49 1.17 -5.05
N ILE A 292 -28.51 1.93 -4.55
CA ILE A 292 -28.68 3.33 -4.14
C ILE A 292 -28.61 4.26 -5.37
N ALA A 293 -27.77 3.92 -6.34
CA ALA A 293 -27.67 4.61 -7.62
C ALA A 293 -28.34 3.79 -8.72
N SER A 294 -29.13 4.45 -9.58
CA SER A 294 -29.63 3.82 -10.80
C SER A 294 -28.55 3.69 -11.89
N ASP A 295 -28.78 2.84 -12.88
CA ASP A 295 -27.94 2.81 -14.08
C ASP A 295 -27.98 4.16 -14.82
N GLY A 296 -26.81 4.69 -15.14
CA GLY A 296 -26.64 6.03 -15.73
C GLY A 296 -26.58 7.19 -14.71
N GLU A 297 -27.01 6.99 -13.46
CA GLU A 297 -26.87 8.02 -12.43
C GLU A 297 -25.43 8.08 -11.90
N THR A 298 -24.85 9.28 -11.85
CA THR A 298 -23.53 9.52 -11.25
C THR A 298 -23.70 10.17 -9.88
N ILE A 299 -23.05 9.58 -8.88
CA ILE A 299 -23.02 9.96 -7.47
C ILE A 299 -21.57 10.20 -7.09
N GLU A 300 -21.22 11.48 -7.01
CA GLU A 300 -19.95 11.92 -6.47
C GLU A 300 -19.97 11.84 -4.94
N VAL A 301 -18.80 11.60 -4.34
CA VAL A 301 -18.62 11.60 -2.88
C VAL A 301 -19.08 12.92 -2.26
N GLU A 302 -18.86 14.05 -2.94
CA GLU A 302 -19.31 15.38 -2.49
C GLU A 302 -20.85 15.50 -2.43
N ARG A 303 -21.60 14.78 -3.27
CA ARG A 303 -23.08 14.82 -3.23
C ARG A 303 -23.62 14.30 -1.90
N ILE A 304 -22.99 13.26 -1.33
CA ILE A 304 -23.41 12.63 -0.08
C ILE A 304 -22.83 13.34 1.14
N TYR A 305 -21.54 13.65 1.11
CA TYR A 305 -20.84 14.18 2.28
C TYR A 305 -20.76 15.71 2.32
N GLY A 306 -21.05 16.37 1.20
CA GLY A 306 -20.91 17.82 1.05
C GLY A 306 -19.45 18.28 1.01
N LYS A 307 -19.29 19.60 0.95
CA LYS A 307 -17.99 20.26 1.04
C LYS A 307 -17.45 20.22 2.45
N SER A 308 -16.13 20.13 2.57
CA SER A 308 -15.46 20.23 3.87
C SER A 308 -15.58 21.64 4.44
N GLU A 309 -15.77 21.72 5.76
CA GLU A 309 -15.84 22.99 6.48
C GLU A 309 -14.51 23.73 6.34
N THR A 310 -14.58 25.02 6.02
CA THR A 310 -13.41 25.88 6.00
C THR A 310 -12.79 26.01 7.41
N PRO A 311 -11.49 26.31 7.51
CA PRO A 311 -10.85 26.51 8.80
C PRO A 311 -11.57 27.49 9.72
N ASP A 312 -12.06 28.61 9.20
CA ASP A 312 -12.77 29.62 9.99
C ASP A 312 -14.15 29.11 10.46
N GLN A 313 -14.87 28.33 9.64
CA GLN A 313 -16.11 27.67 10.05
C GLN A 313 -15.85 26.67 11.19
N LYS A 314 -14.80 25.83 11.08
CA LYS A 314 -14.40 24.91 12.15
C LYS A 314 -14.06 25.65 13.44
N GLY A 315 -13.31 26.74 13.35
CA GLY A 315 -12.98 27.57 14.50
C GLY A 315 -14.23 28.06 15.23
N LYS A 316 -15.25 28.51 14.50
CA LYS A 316 -16.53 28.95 15.07
C LYS A 316 -17.28 27.82 15.77
N LEU A 317 -17.29 26.62 15.20
CA LEU A 317 -17.93 25.45 15.81
C LEU A 317 -17.30 25.06 17.17
N TYR A 318 -15.98 25.27 17.33
CA TYR A 318 -15.31 25.00 18.61
C TYR A 318 -15.55 26.06 19.67
N ASN A 319 -16.05 27.25 19.32
CA ASN A 319 -16.12 28.38 20.24
C ASN A 319 -17.33 28.27 21.19
N LYS A 320 -17.12 27.77 22.42
CA LYS A 320 -18.17 27.63 23.46
C LYS A 320 -18.02 28.64 24.61
N SER A 321 -17.54 29.84 24.33
CA SER A 321 -17.44 30.94 25.32
C SER A 321 -16.50 30.65 26.50
N VAL A 322 -15.40 29.93 26.28
CA VAL A 322 -14.35 29.78 27.30
C VAL A 322 -13.60 31.10 27.45
N GLU A 323 -13.60 31.66 28.67
CA GLU A 323 -12.77 32.82 29.01
C GLU A 323 -11.30 32.50 28.73
N ARG A 324 -10.68 33.31 27.86
CA ARG A 324 -9.27 33.15 27.52
C ARG A 324 -8.43 33.92 28.51
N SER A 325 -7.56 33.21 29.23
CA SER A 325 -6.52 33.83 30.06
C SER A 325 -5.32 34.22 29.20
N TYR A 326 -5.01 35.51 29.18
CA TYR A 326 -3.82 36.06 28.53
C TYR A 326 -2.73 36.37 29.57
N PRO A 327 -1.44 36.30 29.20
CA PRO A 327 -0.34 36.71 30.08
C PRO A 327 -0.53 38.15 30.60
N SER A 328 -0.20 38.38 31.87
CA SER A 328 -0.43 39.67 32.54
C SER A 328 0.43 40.80 31.94
N ASP A 329 1.60 40.46 31.43
CA ASP A 329 2.59 41.37 30.82
C ASP A 329 2.21 41.89 29.43
N TRP A 330 1.12 41.42 28.84
CA TRP A 330 0.63 41.94 27.54
C TRP A 330 -0.14 43.25 27.71
N ARG A 331 -0.08 44.12 26.69
CA ARG A 331 -0.85 45.36 26.60
C ARG A 331 -2.34 45.06 26.67
N GLU A 332 -3.08 45.90 27.40
CA GLU A 332 -4.53 45.76 27.54
C GLU A 332 -5.28 45.88 26.21
N SER A 333 -4.80 46.73 25.30
CA SER A 333 -5.34 46.83 23.93
C SER A 333 -5.23 45.49 23.20
N THR A 334 -4.09 44.82 23.30
CA THR A 334 -3.87 43.49 22.73
C THR A 334 -4.82 42.45 23.31
N LYS A 335 -4.95 42.41 24.65
CA LYS A 335 -5.89 41.48 25.32
C LYS A 335 -7.33 41.71 24.86
N LYS A 336 -7.79 42.97 24.84
CA LYS A 336 -9.14 43.37 24.40
C LYS A 336 -9.39 43.02 22.93
N ARG A 337 -8.41 43.26 22.06
CA ARG A 337 -8.50 42.93 20.64
C ARG A 337 -8.58 41.43 20.40
N LEU A 338 -7.74 40.64 21.06
CA LEU A 338 -7.80 39.18 20.96
C LEU A 338 -9.10 38.61 21.55
N ALA A 339 -9.63 39.17 22.63
CA ALA A 339 -10.93 38.79 23.17
C ALA A 339 -12.08 39.07 22.18
N THR A 340 -12.04 40.23 21.53
CA THR A 340 -13.01 40.60 20.48
C THR A 340 -12.92 39.65 19.28
N LEU A 341 -11.71 39.35 18.82
CA LEU A 341 -11.49 38.37 17.77
C LEU A 341 -11.92 36.96 18.21
N ALA A 342 -11.73 36.59 19.47
CA ALA A 342 -12.11 35.26 19.95
C ALA A 342 -13.62 35.02 19.85
N ALA A 343 -14.45 36.06 20.02
CA ALA A 343 -15.89 35.98 19.85
C ALA A 343 -16.31 35.77 18.38
N ASN A 344 -15.69 36.50 17.45
CA ASN A 344 -16.13 36.56 16.05
C ASN A 344 -15.34 35.64 15.09
N HIS A 345 -14.03 35.57 15.32
CA HIS A 345 -13.01 34.88 14.51
C HIS A 345 -12.06 34.07 15.41
N PRO A 346 -12.56 33.03 16.10
CA PRO A 346 -11.82 32.28 17.14
C PRO A 346 -10.49 31.67 16.65
N LEU A 347 -10.42 31.26 15.38
CA LEU A 347 -9.20 30.78 14.72
C LEU A 347 -8.16 31.90 14.61
N SER A 348 -8.56 33.06 14.05
CA SER A 348 -7.67 34.22 13.93
C SER A 348 -7.16 34.67 15.30
N ALA A 349 -8.01 34.70 16.33
CA ALA A 349 -7.59 35.02 17.69
C ALA A 349 -6.55 34.03 18.25
N ARG A 350 -6.71 32.73 17.99
CA ARG A 350 -5.74 31.72 18.45
C ARG A 350 -4.39 31.86 17.73
N LEU A 351 -4.42 32.14 16.44
CA LEU A 351 -3.23 32.44 15.65
C LEU A 351 -2.55 33.73 16.15
N GLY A 352 -3.33 34.78 16.44
CA GLY A 352 -2.82 36.02 17.03
C GLY A 352 -2.11 35.80 18.36
N GLU A 353 -2.69 34.99 19.25
CA GLU A 353 -2.03 34.62 20.51
C GLU A 353 -0.66 33.95 20.25
N ALA A 354 -0.60 32.98 19.32
CA ALA A 354 0.65 32.32 18.97
C ALA A 354 1.67 33.29 18.37
N TRP A 355 1.23 34.20 17.49
CA TRP A 355 2.06 35.25 16.89
C TRP A 355 2.70 36.14 17.94
N ILE A 356 1.91 36.68 18.86
CA ILE A 356 2.39 37.56 19.93
C ILE A 356 3.36 36.83 20.85
N ARG A 357 3.10 35.55 21.20
CA ARG A 357 4.05 34.75 21.98
C ARG A 357 5.38 34.50 21.25
N GLN A 358 5.40 34.50 19.92
CA GLN A 358 6.61 34.32 19.12
C GLN A 358 7.39 35.62 18.89
N LYS A 359 6.69 36.70 18.55
CA LYS A 359 7.28 37.97 18.10
C LYS A 359 7.33 39.06 19.18
N GLY A 360 6.62 38.84 20.28
CA GLY A 360 6.38 39.83 21.33
C GLY A 360 5.17 40.70 21.03
N ASP A 361 4.65 41.34 22.06
CA ASP A 361 3.51 42.26 21.97
C ASP A 361 3.96 43.66 21.52
N ARG A 362 4.36 43.77 20.24
CA ARG A 362 4.93 44.99 19.66
C ARG A 362 4.10 45.58 18.51
N ASP A 363 3.35 44.74 17.80
CA ASP A 363 2.57 45.14 16.63
C ASP A 363 1.33 45.96 17.01
N ASP A 364 0.91 46.91 16.17
CA ASP A 364 -0.40 47.56 16.33
C ASP A 364 -1.52 46.64 15.81
N LEU A 365 -2.51 46.37 16.67
CA LEU A 365 -3.63 45.47 16.37
C LEU A 365 -4.95 46.23 16.11
N GLU A 366 -4.94 47.56 16.22
CA GLU A 366 -6.07 48.44 15.89
C GLU A 366 -6.17 48.68 14.36
N VAL A 367 -6.06 47.59 13.62
CA VAL A 367 -6.17 47.53 12.16
C VAL A 367 -7.35 46.64 11.77
N ARG A 368 -7.82 46.75 10.53
CA ARG A 368 -8.83 45.82 9.97
C ARG A 368 -8.37 44.36 10.14
N ASP A 369 -9.29 43.43 10.39
CA ASP A 369 -8.97 42.02 10.63
C ASP A 369 -8.11 41.42 9.51
N SER A 370 -8.43 41.68 8.24
CA SER A 370 -7.64 41.23 7.09
C SER A 370 -6.20 41.77 7.06
N ASN A 371 -5.91 42.82 7.82
CA ASN A 371 -4.61 43.48 7.88
C ASN A 371 -3.79 43.10 9.11
N LEU A 372 -4.30 42.22 9.98
CA LEU A 372 -3.57 41.75 11.15
C LEU A 372 -2.26 41.05 10.74
N PRO A 373 -1.18 41.16 11.54
CA PRO A 373 0.15 40.66 11.14
C PRO A 373 0.17 39.20 10.71
N TRP A 374 -0.55 38.33 11.42
CA TRP A 374 -0.64 36.91 11.12
C TRP A 374 -1.56 36.57 9.94
N GLU A 375 -2.50 37.44 9.60
CA GLU A 375 -3.40 37.27 8.44
C GLU A 375 -2.66 37.54 7.13
N LYS A 376 -1.78 38.55 7.13
CA LYS A 376 -0.95 38.90 5.96
C LYS A 376 0.11 37.84 5.65
N GLN A 377 0.55 37.07 6.64
CA GLN A 377 1.62 36.09 6.50
C GLN A 377 1.06 34.72 6.06
N PHE A 378 0.72 34.61 4.77
CA PHE A 378 0.05 33.44 4.19
C PHE A 378 0.69 32.09 4.59
N TYR A 379 2.00 31.93 4.40
CA TYR A 379 2.68 30.67 4.72
C TYR A 379 2.72 30.39 6.22
N TRP A 380 2.96 31.42 7.06
CA TRP A 380 2.97 31.26 8.52
C TRP A 380 1.60 30.80 9.03
N ARG A 381 0.51 31.38 8.50
CA ARG A 381 -0.88 31.02 8.81
C ARG A 381 -1.17 29.60 8.34
N LYS A 382 -0.92 29.31 7.04
CA LYS A 382 -1.17 28.01 6.41
C LYS A 382 -0.58 26.85 7.22
N GLU A 383 0.65 27.00 7.70
CA GLU A 383 1.36 25.97 8.47
C GLU A 383 0.78 25.70 9.87
N ARG A 384 -0.05 26.60 10.41
CA ARG A 384 -0.50 26.57 11.82
C ARG A 384 -1.99 26.34 12.01
N ILE A 385 -2.77 26.43 10.93
CA ILE A 385 -4.24 26.31 10.98
C ILE A 385 -4.68 25.02 11.69
N ASP A 386 -4.18 23.85 11.27
CA ASP A 386 -4.66 22.58 11.80
C ASP A 386 -4.32 22.41 13.29
N LEU A 387 -3.12 22.86 13.70
CA LEU A 387 -2.74 22.89 15.10
C LEU A 387 -3.61 23.88 15.90
N ALA A 388 -3.86 25.07 15.37
CA ALA A 388 -4.71 26.05 16.03
C ALA A 388 -6.13 25.52 16.25
N LEU A 389 -6.70 24.83 15.26
CA LEU A 389 -8.00 24.18 15.36
C LEU A 389 -8.01 23.04 16.38
N LEU A 390 -6.97 22.22 16.41
CA LEU A 390 -6.82 21.15 17.40
C LEU A 390 -6.72 21.69 18.83
N GLN A 391 -5.94 22.75 19.04
CA GLN A 391 -5.83 23.43 20.32
C GLN A 391 -7.14 24.12 20.73
N LEU A 392 -7.88 24.71 19.78
CA LEU A 392 -9.20 25.29 20.03
C LEU A 392 -10.22 24.23 20.45
N ALA A 393 -10.29 23.11 19.72
CA ALA A 393 -11.16 21.99 20.06
C ALA A 393 -10.84 21.49 21.47
N SER A 394 -9.57 21.24 21.77
CA SER A 394 -9.13 20.78 23.10
C SER A 394 -9.42 21.78 24.22
N ALA A 395 -9.19 23.07 23.99
CA ALA A 395 -9.46 24.11 25.00
C ALA A 395 -10.96 24.20 25.36
N ASN A 396 -11.83 23.82 24.42
CA ASN A 396 -13.29 23.78 24.62
C ASN A 396 -13.80 22.36 24.93
N GLN A 397 -12.91 21.41 25.25
CA GLN A 397 -13.24 20.01 25.54
C GLN A 397 -14.05 19.32 24.43
N GLN A 398 -13.83 19.73 23.18
CA GLN A 398 -14.47 19.16 22.01
C GLN A 398 -13.51 18.23 21.27
N ARG A 399 -14.07 17.25 20.55
CA ARG A 399 -13.31 16.48 19.57
C ARG A 399 -13.12 17.32 18.30
N PRO A 400 -11.99 17.16 17.59
CA PRO A 400 -11.85 17.73 16.26
C PRO A 400 -12.96 17.19 15.34
N ILE A 401 -13.52 18.11 14.56
CA ILE A 401 -14.59 17.85 13.61
C ILE A 401 -13.96 17.53 12.26
N TYR A 402 -14.32 16.37 11.70
CA TYR A 402 -13.92 15.93 10.37
C TYR A 402 -15.17 15.70 9.51
N SER A 403 -15.21 16.29 8.32
CA SER A 403 -16.35 16.15 7.41
C SER A 403 -16.08 16.63 5.98
N GLY A 404 -16.92 16.18 5.07
CA GLY A 404 -16.91 16.54 3.67
C GLY A 404 -15.91 15.71 2.86
N ALA A 405 -16.08 15.75 1.54
CA ALA A 405 -15.32 14.91 0.63
C ALA A 405 -13.79 15.14 0.70
N GLU A 406 -13.33 16.40 0.78
CA GLU A 406 -11.88 16.70 0.79
C GLU A 406 -11.18 16.07 2.00
N GLU A 407 -11.79 16.12 3.18
CA GLU A 407 -11.19 15.51 4.37
C GLU A 407 -11.24 13.98 4.34
N ILE A 408 -12.30 13.38 3.77
CA ILE A 408 -12.35 11.94 3.56
C ILE A 408 -11.21 11.50 2.63
N PHE A 409 -10.96 12.23 1.54
CA PHE A 409 -9.85 11.96 0.63
C PHE A 409 -8.48 12.16 1.30
N ASP A 410 -8.28 13.29 2.00
CA ASP A 410 -7.00 13.59 2.66
C ASP A 410 -6.68 12.56 3.77
N LEU A 411 -7.67 12.13 4.56
CA LEU A 411 -7.51 11.09 5.60
C LEU A 411 -7.23 9.71 5.00
N SER A 412 -7.75 9.44 3.80
CA SER A 412 -7.48 8.21 3.07
C SER A 412 -6.07 8.18 2.48
N ASN A 413 -5.51 9.35 2.15
CA ASN A 413 -4.12 9.53 1.71
C ASN A 413 -3.66 8.57 0.60
N GLY A 414 -4.52 8.36 -0.41
CA GLY A 414 -4.21 7.46 -1.53
C GLY A 414 -4.56 5.99 -1.30
N ASN A 415 -4.99 5.60 -0.10
CA ASN A 415 -5.34 4.22 0.22
C ASN A 415 -6.85 3.98 0.07
N ILE A 416 -7.22 3.16 -0.90
CA ILE A 416 -8.63 2.89 -1.21
C ILE A 416 -9.35 2.06 -0.15
N LEU A 417 -8.63 1.19 0.59
CA LEU A 417 -9.22 0.41 1.67
C LEU A 417 -9.54 1.30 2.87
N VAL A 418 -8.67 2.26 3.17
CA VAL A 418 -8.94 3.29 4.17
C VAL A 418 -10.17 4.10 3.77
N PHE A 419 -10.23 4.54 2.50
CA PHE A 419 -11.40 5.25 1.98
C PHE A 419 -12.69 4.45 2.18
N ILE A 420 -12.74 3.19 1.71
CA ILE A 420 -13.92 2.33 1.87
C ILE A 420 -14.30 2.17 3.35
N SER A 421 -13.32 1.98 4.24
CA SER A 421 -13.53 1.85 5.68
C SER A 421 -14.11 3.13 6.31
N ILE A 422 -13.62 4.31 5.95
CA ILE A 422 -14.19 5.60 6.38
C ILE A 422 -15.67 5.67 5.95
N ASN A 423 -15.96 5.40 4.67
CA ASN A 423 -17.32 5.41 4.16
C ASN A 423 -18.21 4.44 4.95
N GLN A 424 -17.76 3.19 5.14
CA GLN A 424 -18.52 2.17 5.89
C GLN A 424 -18.89 2.66 7.29
N HIS A 425 -17.94 3.21 8.06
CA HIS A 425 -18.24 3.68 9.41
C HIS A 425 -19.16 4.91 9.45
N ILE A 426 -19.05 5.82 8.46
CA ILE A 426 -19.97 6.95 8.32
C ILE A 426 -21.38 6.45 8.01
N TRP A 427 -21.52 5.55 7.05
CA TRP A 427 -22.80 4.93 6.67
C TRP A 427 -23.40 4.14 7.83
N ASP A 428 -22.61 3.41 8.61
CA ASP A 428 -23.09 2.72 9.81
C ASP A 428 -23.67 3.70 10.84
N GLN A 429 -23.07 4.89 11.01
CA GLN A 429 -23.64 5.92 11.89
C GLN A 429 -24.93 6.49 11.31
N TYR A 430 -24.95 6.73 10.01
CA TYR A 430 -26.14 7.23 9.32
C TYR A 430 -27.31 6.24 9.41
N LEU A 431 -27.10 4.96 9.12
CA LEU A 431 -28.15 3.94 9.17
C LEU A 431 -28.70 3.75 10.58
N ARG A 432 -27.86 3.80 11.63
CA ARG A 432 -28.33 3.78 13.02
C ARG A 432 -29.16 5.00 13.39
N PHE A 433 -28.80 6.17 12.86
CA PHE A 433 -29.58 7.39 13.05
C PHE A 433 -30.91 7.32 12.30
N ALA A 434 -30.88 6.86 11.05
CA ALA A 434 -32.03 6.77 10.16
C ALA A 434 -33.05 5.70 10.61
N ALA A 435 -32.61 4.55 11.12
CA ALA A 435 -33.49 3.49 11.60
C ALA A 435 -34.42 3.95 12.74
N ASN A 436 -34.05 5.01 13.46
CA ASN A 436 -34.84 5.57 14.55
C ASN A 436 -35.80 6.68 14.10
N ARG A 437 -35.99 6.86 12.78
CA ARG A 437 -36.70 7.99 12.19
C ARG A 437 -37.58 7.56 11.03
N SER A 438 -38.86 7.94 11.07
CA SER A 438 -39.84 7.67 10.01
C SER A 438 -39.82 8.72 8.88
N ASP A 439 -39.07 9.80 9.04
CA ASP A 439 -38.97 10.95 8.13
C ASP A 439 -37.77 10.87 7.16
N VAL A 440 -37.08 9.74 7.09
CA VAL A 440 -35.87 9.59 6.25
C VAL A 440 -36.28 9.28 4.81
N ASP A 441 -35.97 10.20 3.92
CA ASP A 441 -36.17 10.06 2.48
C ASP A 441 -35.42 8.82 1.93
N HIS A 442 -36.06 8.12 0.99
CA HIS A 442 -35.53 6.90 0.36
C HIS A 442 -34.55 7.20 -0.79
N GLY A 443 -34.32 8.48 -1.11
CA GLY A 443 -33.33 8.91 -2.09
C GLY A 443 -31.87 8.86 -1.60
N ILE A 444 -30.95 9.37 -2.43
CA ILE A 444 -29.53 9.45 -2.10
C ILE A 444 -29.34 10.37 -0.89
N PRO A 445 -28.79 9.88 0.23
CA PRO A 445 -28.80 10.64 1.47
C PRO A 445 -27.74 11.74 1.47
N LYS A 446 -28.04 12.83 2.18
CA LYS A 446 -27.05 13.83 2.57
C LYS A 446 -26.70 13.64 4.03
N ILE A 447 -25.51 13.11 4.30
CA ILE A 447 -25.12 12.73 5.67
C ILE A 447 -24.60 13.96 6.41
N GLY A 448 -25.19 14.28 7.55
CA GLY A 448 -24.80 15.44 8.37
C GLY A 448 -23.38 15.35 8.92
N ARG A 449 -22.71 16.51 9.05
CA ARG A 449 -21.34 16.66 9.55
C ARG A 449 -21.04 15.89 10.84
N ASP A 450 -21.95 15.96 11.81
CA ASP A 450 -21.70 15.37 13.12
C ASP A 450 -21.66 13.84 13.05
N LEU A 451 -22.50 13.23 12.20
CA LEU A 451 -22.46 11.79 11.90
C LEU A 451 -21.18 11.40 11.16
N GLN A 452 -20.77 12.20 10.18
CA GLN A 452 -19.50 11.98 9.47
C GLN A 452 -18.31 12.01 10.42
N SER A 453 -18.26 12.99 11.32
CA SER A 453 -17.15 13.15 12.26
C SER A 453 -17.07 11.98 13.25
N VAL A 454 -18.21 11.44 13.70
CA VAL A 454 -18.24 10.24 14.54
C VAL A 454 -17.79 9.01 13.74
N GLY A 455 -18.27 8.85 12.51
CA GLY A 455 -17.87 7.75 11.61
C GLY A 455 -16.37 7.75 11.33
N ILE A 456 -15.79 8.91 11.01
CA ILE A 456 -14.34 9.08 10.78
C ILE A 456 -13.55 8.72 12.05
N PHE A 457 -14.00 9.14 13.23
CA PHE A 457 -13.33 8.79 14.47
C PHE A 457 -13.35 7.27 14.73
N LYS A 458 -14.49 6.62 14.49
CA LYS A 458 -14.62 5.16 14.61
C LYS A 458 -13.75 4.41 13.60
N ALA A 459 -13.66 4.91 12.36
CA ALA A 459 -12.73 4.37 11.37
C ALA A 459 -11.29 4.51 11.84
N SER A 460 -10.91 5.69 12.33
CA SER A 460 -9.58 5.95 12.88
C SER A 460 -9.21 5.01 14.03
N GLU A 461 -10.13 4.81 14.98
CA GLU A 461 -10.00 3.86 16.08
C GLU A 461 -9.87 2.42 15.58
N HIS A 462 -10.71 2.00 14.63
CA HIS A 462 -10.65 0.66 14.04
C HIS A 462 -9.27 0.39 13.41
N TRP A 463 -8.76 1.32 12.60
CA TRP A 463 -7.43 1.18 11.99
C TRP A 463 -6.29 1.18 13.02
N TYR A 464 -6.43 1.94 14.10
CA TYR A 464 -5.46 1.92 15.19
C TYR A 464 -5.46 0.57 15.93
N MET A 465 -6.64 0.03 16.26
CA MET A 465 -6.74 -1.28 16.94
C MET A 465 -6.29 -2.43 16.05
N LYS A 466 -6.53 -2.33 14.74
CA LYS A 466 -6.11 -3.32 13.75
C LYS A 466 -4.61 -3.57 13.71
N ILE A 467 -3.78 -2.60 14.14
CA ILE A 467 -2.33 -2.78 14.23
C ILE A 467 -1.97 -4.02 15.07
N ALA A 468 -2.73 -4.32 16.12
CA ALA A 468 -2.50 -5.51 16.97
C ALA A 468 -2.84 -6.84 16.28
N GLU A 469 -3.70 -6.83 15.26
CA GLU A 469 -4.16 -8.02 14.52
C GLU A 469 -3.26 -8.34 13.32
N GLU A 470 -2.37 -7.41 12.95
CA GLU A 470 -1.44 -7.58 11.84
C GLU A 470 -0.34 -8.61 12.15
N THR A 471 0.26 -9.15 11.09
CA THR A 471 1.46 -9.98 11.20
C THR A 471 2.71 -9.15 11.56
N GLY A 472 3.82 -9.83 11.82
CA GLY A 472 5.08 -9.20 12.24
C GLY A 472 5.07 -8.80 13.72
N LYS A 473 5.80 -7.75 14.08
CA LYS A 473 5.91 -7.26 15.47
C LYS A 473 4.71 -6.37 15.87
N SER A 474 3.49 -6.81 15.59
CA SER A 474 2.26 -6.02 15.73
C SER A 474 2.07 -5.42 17.12
N ALA A 475 2.34 -6.20 18.17
CA ALA A 475 2.24 -5.73 19.55
C ALA A 475 3.26 -4.62 19.86
N GLU A 476 4.53 -4.79 19.45
CA GLU A 476 5.58 -3.78 19.59
C GLU A 476 5.25 -2.53 18.76
N ARG A 477 4.79 -2.71 17.51
CA ARG A 477 4.41 -1.61 16.61
C ARG A 477 3.28 -0.78 17.22
N LEU A 478 2.23 -1.41 17.73
CA LEU A 478 1.13 -0.71 18.41
C LEU A 478 1.65 0.11 19.59
N ARG A 479 2.40 -0.50 20.52
CA ARG A 479 2.95 0.21 21.70
C ARG A 479 3.82 1.39 21.31
N PHE A 480 4.67 1.22 20.29
CA PHE A 480 5.52 2.29 19.79
C PHE A 480 4.70 3.45 19.19
N ILE A 481 3.71 3.14 18.35
CA ILE A 481 2.79 4.13 17.78
C ILE A 481 2.07 4.91 18.88
N SER A 482 1.56 4.23 19.91
CA SER A 482 0.91 4.86 21.06
C SER A 482 1.84 5.84 21.77
N GLU A 483 3.08 5.41 22.05
CA GLU A 483 4.03 6.19 22.84
C GLU A 483 4.53 7.42 22.07
N VAL A 484 4.92 7.25 20.80
CA VAL A 484 5.36 8.38 19.97
C VAL A 484 4.20 9.38 19.78
N ALA A 485 2.98 8.89 19.56
CA ALA A 485 1.83 9.77 19.42
C ALA A 485 1.54 10.55 20.70
N ARG A 486 1.67 9.92 21.87
CA ARG A 486 1.54 10.56 23.18
C ARG A 486 2.56 11.69 23.34
N VAL A 487 3.85 11.40 23.10
CA VAL A 487 4.94 12.37 23.21
C VAL A 487 4.73 13.57 22.27
N LEU A 488 4.44 13.30 20.99
CA LEU A 488 4.23 14.38 20.01
C LEU A 488 2.98 15.18 20.34
N ARG A 489 1.89 14.54 20.76
CA ARG A 489 0.66 15.24 21.17
C ARG A 489 0.92 16.16 22.36
N GLU A 490 1.58 15.68 23.41
CA GLU A 490 1.92 16.50 24.58
C GLU A 490 2.73 17.73 24.19
N ARG A 491 3.73 17.54 23.32
CA ARG A 491 4.56 18.64 22.82
C ARG A 491 3.76 19.66 22.02
N VAL A 492 2.94 19.17 21.09
CA VAL A 492 2.14 20.00 20.18
C VAL A 492 1.03 20.77 20.93
N MET A 493 0.42 20.14 21.93
CA MET A 493 -0.63 20.77 22.73
C MET A 493 -0.08 21.76 23.76
N SER A 494 1.11 21.51 24.30
CA SER A 494 1.80 22.43 25.22
C SER A 494 2.46 23.62 24.52
N ASP A 495 2.83 23.48 23.23
CA ASP A 495 3.41 24.55 22.42
C ASP A 495 2.36 25.61 22.02
N ARG A 496 2.04 26.50 22.97
CA ARG A 496 1.16 27.66 22.73
C ARG A 496 1.74 28.66 21.72
N LYS A 497 3.05 28.63 21.48
CA LYS A 497 3.72 29.43 20.46
C LYS A 497 3.52 28.85 19.06
N MET A 498 3.16 27.57 18.93
CA MET A 498 3.12 26.86 17.64
C MET A 498 4.45 27.02 16.87
N THR A 499 5.55 26.80 17.58
CA THR A 499 6.90 26.88 17.03
C THR A 499 7.12 25.72 16.05
N TYR A 500 6.62 24.53 16.38
CA TYR A 500 6.71 23.32 15.54
C TYR A 500 5.32 22.75 15.20
N PRO A 501 4.57 23.38 14.30
CA PRO A 501 3.18 22.98 14.04
C PRO A 501 3.03 21.69 13.21
N GLY A 502 4.13 21.17 12.64
CA GLY A 502 4.15 20.00 11.75
C GLY A 502 4.42 18.66 12.45
N ALA A 503 4.34 18.58 13.78
CA ALA A 503 4.65 17.36 14.54
C ALA A 503 3.55 16.28 14.47
N SER A 504 3.14 15.93 13.25
CA SER A 504 2.39 14.71 12.88
C SER A 504 3.32 13.52 12.59
N GLY A 505 4.58 13.64 12.98
CA GLY A 505 5.64 12.70 12.69
C GLY A 505 6.98 13.16 13.24
N PHE A 506 8.03 12.40 12.94
CA PHE A 506 9.41 12.70 13.29
C PHE A 506 10.39 12.43 12.13
N SER A 507 11.64 12.85 12.26
CA SER A 507 12.69 12.61 11.29
C SER A 507 14.04 12.32 11.95
N LEU A 508 14.86 11.50 11.29
CA LEU A 508 16.18 11.07 11.76
C LEU A 508 17.19 11.19 10.61
N LYS A 509 18.47 11.36 10.95
CA LYS A 509 19.54 11.36 9.94
C LYS A 509 19.79 9.95 9.43
N GLU A 510 20.08 9.81 8.15
CA GLU A 510 20.42 8.50 7.57
C GLU A 510 21.65 7.89 8.24
N SER A 511 22.67 8.71 8.52
CA SER A 511 23.87 8.27 9.26
C SER A 511 23.57 7.71 10.65
N GLU A 512 22.51 8.20 11.32
CA GLU A 512 22.08 7.64 12.60
C GLU A 512 21.38 6.29 12.39
N LEU A 513 20.59 6.12 11.33
CA LEU A 513 19.92 4.85 11.03
C LEU A 513 20.90 3.77 10.62
N ASP A 514 21.93 4.12 9.85
CA ASP A 514 22.98 3.19 9.41
C ASP A 514 23.79 2.65 10.59
N ALA A 515 23.99 3.48 11.62
CA ALA A 515 24.61 3.05 12.87
C ALA A 515 23.71 2.10 13.70
N PHE A 516 22.39 2.08 13.45
CA PHE A 516 21.44 1.23 14.15
C PHE A 516 20.51 0.48 13.17
N PRO A 517 21.01 -0.52 12.42
CA PRO A 517 20.24 -1.20 11.36
C PRO A 517 18.93 -1.85 11.84
N LYS A 518 18.90 -2.34 13.09
CA LYS A 518 17.68 -2.92 13.69
C LYS A 518 16.58 -1.87 13.89
N VAL A 519 16.96 -0.65 14.28
CA VAL A 519 16.03 0.49 14.40
C VAL A 519 15.50 0.86 13.03
N ARG A 520 16.38 0.96 12.03
CA ARG A 520 15.98 1.20 10.64
C ARG A 520 14.97 0.17 10.16
N ALA A 521 15.27 -1.11 10.32
CA ALA A 521 14.39 -2.20 9.92
C ALA A 521 13.01 -2.13 10.63
N PHE A 522 12.97 -1.79 11.92
CA PHE A 522 11.71 -1.64 12.65
C PHE A 522 10.87 -0.44 12.16
N LEU A 523 11.51 0.70 11.86
CA LEU A 523 10.82 1.87 11.31
C LEU A 523 10.35 1.68 9.86
N GLU A 524 11.11 0.94 9.07
CA GLU A 524 10.73 0.51 7.73
C GLU A 524 9.52 -0.45 7.81
N GLU A 525 9.55 -1.43 8.74
CA GLU A 525 8.40 -2.33 9.00
C GLU A 525 7.12 -1.54 9.32
N LEU A 526 7.19 -0.56 10.24
CA LEU A 526 6.05 0.33 10.53
C LEU A 526 5.52 1.06 9.29
N SER A 527 6.39 1.39 8.34
CA SER A 527 6.00 2.06 7.09
C SER A 527 5.37 1.09 6.10
N ASP A 528 5.88 -0.13 6.05
CA ASP A 528 5.40 -1.16 5.14
C ASP A 528 4.03 -1.73 5.55
N TYR A 529 3.71 -1.71 6.85
CA TYR A 529 2.37 -1.97 7.37
C TYR A 529 1.45 -0.72 7.34
N SER A 530 1.89 0.38 6.70
CA SER A 530 1.13 1.64 6.63
C SER A 530 0.76 2.23 8.00
N ASN A 531 1.48 1.88 9.07
CA ASN A 531 1.33 2.52 10.37
C ASN A 531 1.96 3.93 10.33
N LEU A 532 3.12 4.02 9.67
CA LEU A 532 3.82 5.28 9.34
C LEU A 532 3.97 5.46 7.82
N ILE A 533 4.31 6.67 7.40
CA ILE A 533 4.65 7.02 6.02
C ILE A 533 6.09 7.49 6.03
N MET A 534 6.97 6.71 5.39
CA MET A 534 8.38 7.07 5.21
C MET A 534 8.59 7.89 3.94
N LEU A 535 9.24 9.05 4.08
CA LEU A 535 9.65 9.91 2.95
C LEU A 535 11.14 10.25 3.08
N PRO A 536 11.95 10.05 2.02
CA PRO A 536 13.31 10.57 1.97
C PRO A 536 13.31 12.09 1.88
N HIS A 537 14.32 12.74 2.45
CA HIS A 537 14.45 14.18 2.43
C HIS A 537 15.90 14.63 2.63
N THR A 538 16.31 15.67 1.91
CA THR A 538 17.56 16.40 2.18
C THR A 538 17.24 17.67 2.95
N THR A 539 17.87 17.87 4.11
CA THR A 539 17.65 19.10 4.90
C THR A 539 18.03 20.35 4.13
N LYS A 540 17.34 21.45 4.44
CA LYS A 540 17.76 22.79 4.02
C LYS A 540 18.79 23.43 4.97
N ASP A 541 19.14 22.72 6.04
CA ASP A 541 20.15 23.15 6.99
C ASP A 541 21.54 23.16 6.34
N LYS A 542 22.50 23.84 6.98
CA LYS A 542 23.88 23.96 6.45
C LYS A 542 24.54 22.61 6.20
N ASP A 543 24.16 21.58 6.95
CA ASP A 543 24.69 20.23 6.79
C ASP A 543 24.19 19.49 5.55
N ARG A 544 23.05 19.94 4.97
CA ARG A 544 22.34 19.26 3.87
C ARG A 544 22.25 17.74 4.06
N ALA A 545 22.18 17.30 5.31
CA ALA A 545 22.22 15.89 5.64
C ALA A 545 20.98 15.19 5.08
N PHE A 546 21.18 13.98 4.56
CA PHE A 546 20.07 13.13 4.16
C PHE A 546 19.35 12.60 5.40
N ARG A 547 18.02 12.65 5.35
CA ARG A 547 17.12 12.26 6.43
C ARG A 547 15.97 11.44 5.88
N PHE A 548 15.42 10.62 6.76
CA PHE A 548 14.11 10.01 6.56
C PHE A 548 13.11 10.66 7.51
N LYS A 549 11.90 10.90 6.99
CA LYS A 549 10.75 11.42 7.73
C LYS A 549 9.73 10.30 7.87
N TRP A 550 9.21 10.11 9.07
CA TRP A 550 8.09 9.22 9.34
C TRP A 550 6.91 10.02 9.87
N TYR A 551 5.82 9.99 9.13
CA TYR A 551 4.56 10.59 9.52
C TYR A 551 3.58 9.50 9.94
N PHE A 552 2.70 9.78 10.90
CA PHE A 552 1.57 8.89 11.12
C PHE A 552 0.71 8.81 9.86
N SER A 553 0.17 7.63 9.57
CA SER A 553 -0.85 7.50 8.55
C SER A 553 -2.03 8.44 8.88
N PRO A 554 -2.53 9.27 7.94
CA PRO A 554 -3.56 10.27 8.23
C PRO A 554 -4.82 9.71 8.87
N ILE A 555 -5.22 8.48 8.55
CA ILE A 555 -6.34 7.79 9.19
C ILE A 555 -6.15 7.57 10.69
N LEU A 556 -4.92 7.47 11.21
CA LEU A 556 -4.68 7.29 12.64
C LEU A 556 -4.77 8.60 13.42
N CYS A 557 -4.57 9.73 12.75
CA CYS A 557 -4.44 11.05 13.37
C CYS A 557 -5.69 11.51 14.15
N PRO A 558 -6.95 11.29 13.66
CA PRO A 558 -8.14 11.62 14.43
C PRO A 558 -8.19 10.96 15.82
N TYR A 559 -7.89 9.66 15.89
CA TYR A 559 -7.87 8.90 17.15
C TYR A 559 -6.71 9.32 18.04
N LEU A 560 -5.51 9.46 17.47
CA LEU A 560 -4.29 9.88 18.18
C LEU A 560 -4.34 11.35 18.62
N ARG A 561 -5.26 12.15 18.08
CA ARG A 561 -5.41 13.59 18.28
C ARG A 561 -4.17 14.35 17.85
N LEU A 562 -3.70 14.06 16.63
CA LEU A 562 -2.61 14.76 15.96
C LEU A 562 -3.14 15.46 14.69
N PRO A 563 -2.46 16.51 14.21
CA PRO A 563 -2.76 17.04 12.88
C PRO A 563 -2.51 15.96 11.80
N TYR A 564 -3.42 15.83 10.83
CA TYR A 564 -3.25 14.83 9.75
C TYR A 564 -2.56 15.41 8.51
N LYS A 565 -2.61 16.73 8.30
CA LYS A 565 -1.96 17.38 7.14
C LYS A 565 -0.47 17.59 7.40
N ARG A 566 0.31 17.37 6.35
CA ARG A 566 1.78 17.46 6.34
C ARG A 566 2.24 18.81 5.78
N ILE A 567 1.84 19.91 6.43
CA ILE A 567 2.08 21.27 5.93
C ILE A 567 3.47 21.80 6.31
N LYS A 568 4.03 21.34 7.44
CA LYS A 568 5.37 21.70 7.92
C LYS A 568 6.21 20.47 8.20
N GLU A 569 7.52 20.69 8.32
CA GLU A 569 8.50 19.70 8.73
C GLU A 569 8.10 18.98 10.03
N PRO A 570 8.35 17.65 10.12
CA PRO A 570 8.05 16.87 11.31
C PRO A 570 9.04 17.20 12.43
N TYR A 571 8.87 16.59 13.59
CA TYR A 571 9.81 16.75 14.67
C TYR A 571 11.21 16.21 14.29
N TYR A 572 12.27 17.00 14.48
CA TYR A 572 13.64 16.52 14.29
C TYR A 572 14.08 15.78 15.54
N ALA A 573 13.87 14.47 15.55
CA ALA A 573 14.29 13.61 16.64
C ALA A 573 15.78 13.27 16.52
N THR A 574 16.37 12.94 17.65
CA THR A 574 17.69 12.30 17.74
C THR A 574 17.53 10.80 17.98
N ILE A 575 18.56 10.02 17.67
CA ILE A 575 18.52 8.58 17.96
C ILE A 575 18.34 8.27 19.46
N LYS A 576 18.82 9.15 20.35
CA LYS A 576 18.66 9.02 21.81
C LYS A 576 17.21 9.18 22.25
N GLU A 577 16.50 10.16 21.70
CA GLU A 577 15.07 10.35 21.98
C GLU A 577 14.26 9.16 21.46
N LEU A 578 14.57 8.68 20.26
CA LEU A 578 13.93 7.49 19.72
C LEU A 578 14.19 6.25 20.60
N ALA A 579 15.41 6.12 21.13
CA ALA A 579 15.75 5.06 22.07
C ALA A 579 14.87 5.09 23.31
N PHE A 580 14.70 6.28 23.88
CA PHE A 580 13.80 6.47 25.02
C PHE A 580 12.34 6.12 24.67
N TRP A 581 11.84 6.47 23.48
CA TRP A 581 10.49 6.11 23.04
C TRP A 581 10.32 4.60 22.87
N LEU A 582 11.31 3.92 22.28
CA LEU A 582 11.31 2.47 22.10
C LEU A 582 11.36 1.73 23.44
N GLU A 583 12.18 2.21 24.38
CA GLU A 583 12.24 1.66 25.74
C GLU A 583 10.93 1.86 26.50
N SER A 584 10.38 3.08 26.45
CA SER A 584 9.09 3.42 27.09
C SER A 584 7.93 2.60 26.51
N ALA A 585 8.00 2.24 25.22
CA ALA A 585 7.06 1.34 24.57
C ALA A 585 7.30 -0.16 24.87
N GLY A 586 8.36 -0.52 25.61
CA GLY A 586 8.73 -1.91 25.86
C GLY A 586 9.19 -2.65 24.59
N VAL A 587 9.97 -1.96 23.75
CA VAL A 587 10.53 -2.44 22.47
C VAL A 587 12.07 -2.40 22.50
N SER A 588 12.67 -2.58 23.68
CA SER A 588 14.09 -2.38 23.95
C SER A 588 15.04 -3.34 23.20
N SER A 589 14.52 -4.49 22.74
CA SER A 589 15.27 -5.50 21.97
C SER A 589 15.80 -4.99 20.62
N VAL A 590 15.31 -3.84 20.15
CA VAL A 590 15.71 -3.23 18.88
C VAL A 590 17.08 -2.51 18.98
N PHE A 591 17.50 -2.08 20.18
CA PHE A 591 18.83 -1.48 20.41
C PHE A 591 19.92 -2.47 20.82
N SER A 592 19.57 -3.73 21.12
CA SER A 592 20.55 -4.74 21.47
C SER A 592 21.49 -4.97 20.29
N GLN A 593 22.75 -4.56 20.41
CA GLN A 593 23.75 -4.82 19.37
C GLN A 593 23.85 -6.34 19.11
N PRO A 594 24.03 -6.77 17.84
CA PRO A 594 24.42 -8.14 17.57
C PRO A 594 25.85 -8.32 18.12
N ASN A 595 25.96 -9.07 19.22
CA ASN A 595 27.20 -9.61 19.79
C ASN A 595 28.37 -8.62 19.97
N LYS A 596 28.55 -8.11 21.19
CA LYS A 596 29.94 -8.08 21.71
C LYS A 596 30.38 -9.55 21.78
N PRO A 597 31.55 -9.93 21.25
CA PRO A 597 32.11 -11.24 21.52
C PRO A 597 32.14 -11.40 23.04
N THR A 598 31.49 -12.44 23.55
CA THR A 598 31.63 -12.84 24.94
C THR A 598 33.12 -13.03 25.18
N GLN A 599 33.70 -12.27 26.11
CA GLN A 599 35.09 -12.40 26.58
C GLN A 599 35.31 -13.72 27.35
N GLN A 600 34.82 -14.84 26.82
CA GLN A 600 34.94 -16.18 27.42
C GLN A 600 35.38 -17.25 26.41
N SER A 601 35.88 -16.88 25.23
CA SER A 601 36.56 -17.80 24.31
C SER A 601 38.06 -17.51 24.12
N LEU A 602 38.68 -16.87 25.11
CA LEU A 602 40.13 -16.80 25.27
C LEU A 602 40.46 -17.07 26.74
N LEU A 603 40.23 -18.31 27.17
CA LEU A 603 40.98 -19.00 28.20
C LEU A 603 40.98 -20.49 27.88
#